data_AF-A0A7W0XLM8-F1
#
_entry.id   AF-A0A7W0XLM8-F1
#
_cell.length_a   1.000
_cell.length_b   1.000
_cell.length_c   1.000
_cell.angle_alpha   90.00
_cell.angle_beta   90.00
_cell.angle_gamma   90.00
#
_symmetry.space_group_name_H-M   'P 1'
#
loop_
_entity.id
_entity.type
_entity.pdbx_description
1 polymer ?
#
loop_
_entity_poly.entity_id
_entity_poly.type
_entity_poly.pdbx_seq_one_letter_code
_entity_poly.pdbx_strand_id
1 'polypeptide(L)'
;MRFVFAILSVMMALALLVQYNDADGPIWIVIYGVAAIWAGVAAWRPHLLASRTGRPLLLISLATALILTVMLWPPVPQWWRSTVWSMQMATDTPAGRIAELCREGMGLMIVTLVLTATFGWSLVPRSRQAPPARLAA
;
A
#
# COMPACT_ATOMS: atom_id res chain seq x y z
N MET A 1 0.43 -15.07 9.83
CA MET A 1 0.71 -14.08 8.75
C MET A 1 -0.41 -13.95 7.73
N ARG A 2 -1.08 -15.02 7.28
CA ARG A 2 -2.16 -14.93 6.27
C ARG A 2 -3.25 -13.91 6.63
N PHE A 3 -3.72 -13.91 7.88
CA PHE A 3 -4.72 -12.95 8.35
C PHE A 3 -4.24 -11.50 8.29
N VAL A 4 -2.98 -11.24 8.62
CA VAL A 4 -2.39 -9.88 8.53
C VAL A 4 -2.46 -9.39 7.09
N PHE A 5 -2.01 -10.21 6.12
CA PHE A 5 -2.05 -9.83 4.71
C PHE A 5 -3.47 -9.74 4.14
N ALA A 6 -4.40 -10.57 4.62
CA ALA A 6 -5.81 -10.44 4.25
C ALA A 6 -6.40 -9.11 4.75
N ILE A 7 -6.11 -8.73 6.00
CA ILE A 7 -6.52 -7.43 6.57
C ILE A 7 -5.91 -6.29 5.77
N LEU A 8 -4.59 -6.33 5.49
CA LEU A 8 -3.92 -5.30 4.68
C LEU A 8 -4.52 -5.19 3.28
N SER A 9 -4.82 -6.33 2.64
CA SER A 9 -5.48 -6.37 1.32
C SER A 9 -6.85 -5.69 1.37
N VAL A 10 -7.67 -6.02 2.37
CA VAL A 10 -8.99 -5.40 2.57
C VAL A 10 -8.85 -3.91 2.87
N MET A 11 -7.92 -3.50 3.72
CA MET A 11 -7.70 -2.08 4.03
C MET A 11 -7.31 -1.28 2.79
N MET A 12 -6.43 -1.81 1.94
CA MET A 12 -6.06 -1.16 0.67
C MET A 12 -7.24 -1.14 -0.32
N ALA A 13 -8.05 -2.19 -0.35
CA ALA A 13 -9.26 -2.23 -1.17
C ALA A 13 -10.32 -1.19 -0.70
N LEU A 14 -10.48 -1.02 0.62
CA LEU A 14 -11.33 0.03 1.17
C LEU A 14 -10.79 1.42 0.84
N ALA A 15 -9.47 1.63 0.93
CA ALA A 15 -8.83 2.88 0.54
C ALA A 15 -9.12 3.20 -0.93
N LEU A 16 -9.00 2.22 -1.83
CA LEU A 16 -9.39 2.34 -3.23
C LEU A 16 -10.85 2.80 -3.39
N LEU A 17 -11.79 2.21 -2.66
CA LEU A 17 -13.22 2.56 -2.80
C LEU A 17 -13.51 4.00 -2.40
N VAL A 18 -12.81 4.53 -1.39
CA VAL A 18 -12.97 5.93 -0.96
C VAL A 18 -12.53 6.91 -2.05
N GLN A 19 -11.58 6.52 -2.90
CA GLN A 19 -11.03 7.38 -3.96
C GLN A 19 -12.00 7.63 -5.11
N TYR A 20 -13.11 6.90 -5.23
CA TYR A 20 -14.10 7.14 -6.29
C TYR A 20 -14.71 8.55 -6.27
N ASN A 21 -14.64 9.24 -5.13
CA ASN A 21 -15.20 10.58 -4.96
C ASN A 21 -14.18 11.70 -5.22
N ASP A 22 -12.90 11.37 -5.45
CA ASP A 22 -11.83 12.34 -5.65
C ASP A 22 -11.54 12.54 -7.14
N ALA A 23 -11.15 13.76 -7.55
CA ALA A 23 -10.90 14.10 -8.96
C ALA A 23 -9.66 13.39 -9.53
N ASP A 24 -8.65 13.18 -8.71
CA ASP A 24 -7.46 12.36 -8.96
C ASP A 24 -7.66 10.90 -8.54
N GLY A 25 -8.87 10.52 -8.13
CA GLY A 25 -9.24 9.19 -7.68
C GLY A 25 -8.78 8.04 -8.59
N PRO A 26 -8.89 8.13 -9.94
CA PRO A 26 -8.48 7.05 -10.83
C PRO A 26 -7.02 6.59 -10.68
N ILE A 27 -6.07 7.51 -10.46
CA ILE A 27 -4.66 7.11 -10.28
C ILE A 27 -4.45 6.44 -8.92
N TRP A 28 -5.10 6.92 -7.87
CA TRP A 28 -5.03 6.34 -6.54
C TRP A 28 -5.71 4.97 -6.45
N ILE A 29 -6.81 4.76 -7.19
CA ILE A 29 -7.44 3.46 -7.36
C ILE A 29 -6.42 2.44 -7.87
N VAL A 30 -5.61 2.80 -8.87
CA VAL A 30 -4.55 1.93 -9.39
C VAL A 30 -3.46 1.68 -8.35
N ILE A 31 -2.96 2.74 -7.70
CA ILE A 31 -1.88 2.65 -6.70
C ILE A 31 -2.29 1.74 -5.53
N TYR A 32 -3.45 1.99 -4.91
CA TYR A 32 -3.97 1.16 -3.82
C TYR A 32 -4.35 -0.24 -4.31
N GLY A 33 -4.87 -0.37 -5.53
CA GLY A 33 -5.20 -1.65 -6.14
C GLY A 33 -3.99 -2.57 -6.26
N VAL A 34 -2.85 -2.05 -6.72
CA VAL A 34 -1.59 -2.81 -6.79
C VAL A 34 -1.19 -3.34 -5.41
N ALA A 35 -1.23 -2.50 -4.37
CA ALA A 35 -0.92 -2.92 -3.00
C ALA A 35 -1.93 -3.96 -2.48
N ALA A 36 -3.23 -3.76 -2.74
CA ALA A 36 -4.30 -4.67 -2.34
C ALA A 36 -4.13 -6.06 -2.97
N ILE A 37 -3.82 -6.10 -4.27
CA ILE A 37 -3.59 -7.35 -5.01
C ILE A 37 -2.38 -8.09 -4.43
N TRP A 38 -1.24 -7.41 -4.24
CA TRP A 38 -0.04 -8.07 -3.71
C TRP A 38 -0.25 -8.61 -2.29
N ALA A 39 -0.88 -7.82 -1.41
CA ALA A 39 -1.24 -8.27 -0.07
C ALA A 39 -2.22 -9.46 -0.13
N GLY A 40 -3.19 -9.46 -1.06
CA GLY A 40 -4.10 -10.58 -1.26
C GLY A 40 -3.37 -11.84 -1.74
N VAL A 41 -2.47 -11.72 -2.71
CA VAL A 41 -1.61 -12.83 -3.15
C VAL A 41 -0.78 -13.37 -1.99
N ALA A 42 -0.23 -12.50 -1.13
CA ALA A 42 0.49 -12.90 0.08
C ALA A 42 -0.36 -13.70 1.07
N ALA A 43 -1.65 -13.35 1.19
CA ALA A 43 -2.59 -14.01 2.09
C ALA A 43 -3.03 -15.40 1.59
N TRP A 44 -3.42 -15.50 0.31
CA TRP A 44 -4.08 -16.70 -0.22
C TRP A 44 -3.22 -17.54 -1.16
N ARG A 45 -2.28 -16.94 -1.89
CA ARG A 45 -1.42 -17.64 -2.86
C ARG A 45 0.06 -17.24 -2.72
N PRO A 46 0.67 -17.37 -1.53
CA PRO A 46 2.03 -16.88 -1.27
C PRO A 46 3.10 -17.51 -2.16
N HIS A 47 2.86 -18.71 -2.69
CA HIS A 47 3.75 -19.38 -3.64
C HIS A 47 3.95 -18.57 -4.94
N LEU A 48 2.98 -17.77 -5.34
CA LEU A 48 3.08 -16.90 -6.52
C LEU A 48 4.07 -15.75 -6.31
N LEU A 49 4.25 -15.27 -5.07
CA LEU A 49 5.23 -14.22 -4.76
C LEU A 49 6.67 -14.67 -5.00
N ALA A 50 6.95 -15.97 -4.83
CA ALA A 50 8.27 -16.56 -5.03
C ALA A 50 8.45 -17.16 -6.44
N SER A 51 7.51 -16.92 -7.36
CA SER A 51 7.61 -17.39 -8.75
C SER A 51 8.59 -16.53 -9.57
N ARG A 52 9.04 -17.06 -10.72
CA ARG A 52 9.96 -16.35 -11.63
C ARG A 52 9.38 -15.03 -12.16
N THR A 53 8.07 -14.90 -12.21
CA THR A 53 7.36 -13.70 -12.67
C THR A 53 6.85 -12.85 -11.51
N GLY A 54 6.30 -13.46 -10.46
CA GLY A 54 5.72 -12.73 -9.33
C GLY A 54 6.75 -11.92 -8.53
N ARG A 55 7.94 -12.49 -8.30
CA ARG A 55 9.00 -11.80 -7.54
C ARG A 55 9.50 -10.52 -8.22
N PRO A 56 9.89 -10.53 -9.51
CA PRO A 56 10.32 -9.29 -10.17
C PRO A 56 9.18 -8.27 -10.28
N LEU A 57 7.94 -8.69 -10.54
CA LEU A 57 6.81 -7.74 -10.60
C LEU A 57 6.53 -7.07 -9.24
N LEU A 58 6.60 -7.83 -8.14
CA LEU A 58 6.50 -7.29 -6.79
C LEU A 58 7.65 -6.32 -6.50
N LEU A 59 8.87 -6.66 -6.91
CA LEU A 59 10.05 -5.79 -6.73
C LEU A 59 9.92 -4.48 -7.52
N ILE A 60 9.45 -4.55 -8.78
CA ILE A 60 9.18 -3.34 -9.58
C ILE A 60 8.11 -2.49 -8.89
N SER A 61 7.01 -3.11 -8.46
CA SER A 61 5.93 -2.40 -7.75
C SER A 61 6.46 -1.69 -6.50
N LEU A 62 7.29 -2.38 -5.70
CA LEU A 62 7.93 -1.83 -4.51
C LEU A 62 8.90 -0.69 -4.84
N ALA A 63 9.76 -0.88 -5.85
CA ALA A 63 10.73 0.13 -6.27
C ALA A 63 10.01 1.40 -6.78
N THR A 64 8.96 1.25 -7.58
CA THR A 64 8.14 2.35 -8.06
C THR A 64 7.46 3.08 -6.90
N ALA A 65 6.84 2.36 -5.96
CA ALA A 65 6.20 2.96 -4.79
C ALA A 65 7.20 3.72 -3.91
N LEU A 66 8.40 3.16 -3.72
CA LEU A 66 9.47 3.81 -2.95
C LEU A 66 9.94 5.10 -3.62
N ILE A 67 10.18 5.07 -4.95
CA ILE A 67 10.55 6.27 -5.72
C ILE A 67 9.46 7.34 -5.59
N LEU A 68 8.20 6.97 -5.81
CA LEU A 68 7.08 7.90 -5.68
C LEU A 68 6.95 8.46 -4.26
N THR A 69 7.17 7.64 -3.24
CA THR A 69 7.15 8.10 -1.82
C THR A 69 8.23 9.13 -1.55
N VAL A 70 9.42 8.98 -2.13
CA VAL A 70 10.51 9.96 -2.00
C VAL A 70 10.20 11.22 -2.79
N MET A 71 9.67 11.09 -4.01
CA MET A 71 9.33 12.23 -4.87
C MET A 71 8.16 13.07 -4.32
N LEU A 72 7.18 12.41 -3.72
CA LEU A 72 5.99 13.03 -3.12
C LEU A 72 6.10 13.09 -1.60
N TRP A 73 7.33 13.18 -1.08
CA TRP A 73 7.53 13.37 0.35
C TRP A 73 6.88 14.68 0.81
N PRO A 74 6.15 14.70 1.95
CA PRO A 74 5.43 15.88 2.37
C PRO A 74 6.34 17.12 2.49
N PRO A 75 5.93 18.27 1.92
CA PRO A 75 6.81 19.42 1.75
C PRO A 75 7.01 20.26 3.01
N VAL A 76 6.24 20.00 4.08
CA VAL A 76 6.27 20.78 5.32
C VAL A 76 6.66 19.91 6.51
N PRO A 77 7.43 20.43 7.48
CA PRO A 77 7.73 19.69 8.70
C PRO A 77 6.46 19.43 9.49
N GLN A 78 6.45 18.36 10.29
CA GLN A 78 5.30 18.00 11.13
C GLN A 78 4.00 17.84 10.33
N TRP A 79 4.11 17.43 9.07
CA TRP A 79 3.00 17.14 8.15
C TRP A 79 1.98 16.15 8.71
N TRP A 80 2.32 15.36 9.73
CA TRP A 80 1.44 14.43 10.43
C TRP A 80 0.52 15.08 11.47
N ARG A 81 0.65 16.39 11.73
CA ARG A 81 -0.22 17.11 12.67
C ARG A 81 -1.59 17.35 12.06
N SER A 82 -2.64 17.14 12.85
CA SER A 82 -4.04 17.37 12.46
C SER A 82 -4.28 18.79 11.94
N THR A 83 -3.54 19.78 12.44
CA THR A 83 -3.61 21.17 12.01
C THR A 83 -3.28 21.36 10.53
N VAL A 84 -2.37 20.54 9.98
CA VAL A 84 -2.02 20.57 8.55
C VAL A 84 -3.17 19.97 7.72
N TRP A 85 -3.85 18.95 8.25
CA TRP A 85 -4.89 18.20 7.52
C TRP A 85 -6.22 18.94 7.54
N SER A 86 -6.51 19.66 8.62
CA SER A 86 -7.72 20.50 8.73
C SER A 86 -7.75 21.65 7.72
N MET A 87 -6.63 21.96 7.06
CA MET A 87 -6.56 22.98 5.99
C MET A 87 -7.20 22.54 4.67
N GLN A 88 -7.61 21.26 4.56
CA GLN A 88 -8.21 20.68 3.36
C GLN A 88 -9.50 21.37 2.89
N MET A 89 -10.24 22.03 3.79
CA MET A 89 -11.48 22.76 3.45
C MET A 89 -11.25 24.01 2.57
N ALA A 90 -9.99 24.36 2.28
CA ALA A 90 -9.61 25.50 1.45
C ALA A 90 -8.74 25.05 0.25
N THR A 91 -9.18 24.02 -0.49
CA THR A 91 -8.46 23.41 -1.64
C THR A 91 -8.04 24.42 -2.71
N ASP A 92 -8.79 25.51 -2.90
CA ASP A 92 -8.44 26.56 -3.85
C ASP A 92 -7.28 27.46 -3.38
N THR A 93 -6.85 27.31 -2.13
CA THR A 93 -5.76 28.09 -1.54
C THR A 93 -4.44 27.32 -1.59
N PRO A 94 -3.29 28.02 -1.53
CA PRO A 94 -1.98 27.37 -1.40
C PRO A 94 -1.89 26.41 -0.20
N ALA A 95 -2.57 26.71 0.90
CA ALA A 95 -2.59 25.86 2.10
C ALA A 95 -3.35 24.55 1.88
N GLY A 96 -4.47 24.59 1.14
CA GLY A 96 -5.23 23.39 0.79
C GLY A 96 -4.42 22.42 -0.07
N ARG A 97 -3.68 22.93 -1.06
CA ARG A 97 -2.79 22.11 -1.89
C ARG A 97 -1.64 21.46 -1.10
N ILE A 98 -1.11 22.15 -0.09
CA ILE A 98 -0.10 21.56 0.81
C ILE A 98 -0.70 20.39 1.59
N ALA A 99 -1.92 20.54 2.10
CA ALA A 99 -2.61 19.47 2.83
C ALA A 99 -2.87 18.25 1.94
N GLU A 100 -3.29 18.47 0.70
CA GLU A 100 -3.49 17.42 -0.30
C GLU A 100 -2.19 16.66 -0.61
N LEU A 101 -1.10 17.35 -0.94
CA LEU A 101 0.23 16.75 -1.14
C LEU A 101 0.72 15.94 0.07
N CYS A 102 0.44 16.41 1.29
CA CYS A 102 0.78 15.66 2.50
C CYS A 102 -0.02 14.35 2.59
N ARG A 103 -1.33 14.38 2.27
CA ARG A 103 -2.20 13.19 2.26
C ARG A 103 -1.75 12.18 1.21
N GLU A 104 -1.45 12.66 0.00
CA GLU A 104 -0.92 11.85 -1.10
C GLU A 104 0.40 11.19 -0.71
N GLY A 105 1.37 11.97 -0.21
CA GLY A 105 2.65 11.45 0.25
C GLY A 105 2.49 10.37 1.33
N MET A 106 1.57 10.55 2.27
CA MET A 106 1.25 9.54 3.27
C MET A 106 0.60 8.28 2.69
N GLY A 107 -0.32 8.44 1.74
CA GLY A 107 -0.91 7.32 1.01
C GLY A 107 0.17 6.44 0.38
N LEU A 108 1.16 7.07 -0.25
CA LEU A 108 2.32 6.38 -0.82
C LEU A 108 3.22 5.72 0.23
N MET A 109 3.44 6.36 1.38
CA MET A 109 4.17 5.71 2.49
C MET A 109 3.47 4.42 2.93
N ILE A 110 2.14 4.45 3.09
CA ILE A 110 1.36 3.28 3.49
C ILE A 110 1.47 2.17 2.43
N VAL A 111 1.30 2.52 1.15
CA VAL A 111 1.46 1.58 0.02
C VAL A 111 2.85 0.94 0.03
N THR A 112 3.90 1.76 0.21
CA THR A 112 5.29 1.29 0.28
C THR A 112 5.51 0.36 1.47
N LEU A 113 4.94 0.65 2.64
CA LEU A 113 5.01 -0.23 3.81
C LEU A 113 4.33 -1.57 3.56
N VAL A 114 3.13 -1.58 2.95
CA VAL A 114 2.42 -2.82 2.61
C VAL A 114 3.20 -3.67 1.60
N LEU A 115 3.77 -3.04 0.57
CA LEU A 115 4.60 -3.73 -0.42
C LEU A 115 5.91 -4.23 0.19
N THR A 116 6.52 -3.48 1.11
CA THR A 116 7.73 -3.91 1.84
C THR A 116 7.43 -5.14 2.69
N ALA A 117 6.34 -5.11 3.45
CA ALA A 117 5.90 -6.26 4.26
C ALA A 117 5.62 -7.48 3.38
N THR A 118 4.97 -7.28 2.22
CA THR A 118 4.67 -8.33 1.25
C THR A 118 5.93 -8.91 0.62
N PHE A 119 6.90 -8.05 0.27
CA PHE A 119 8.19 -8.49 -0.25
C PHE A 119 8.98 -9.26 0.80
N GLY A 120 9.04 -8.78 2.04
CA GLY A 120 9.64 -9.48 3.16
C GLY A 120 9.02 -10.88 3.37
N TRP A 121 7.69 -10.99 3.28
CA TRP A 121 7.00 -12.28 3.32
C TRP A 121 7.40 -13.21 2.17
N SER A 122 7.62 -12.67 0.97
CA SER A 122 8.07 -13.47 -0.19
C SER A 122 9.44 -14.12 -0.01
N LEU A 123 10.26 -13.58 0.91
CA LEU A 123 11.59 -14.12 1.26
C LEU A 123 11.52 -15.24 2.30
N VAL A 124 10.40 -15.41 3.01
CA VAL A 124 10.26 -16.43 4.06
C VAL A 124 10.21 -17.83 3.41
N PRO A 125 10.94 -18.84 3.94
CA PRO A 125 10.91 -20.19 3.40
C PRO A 125 9.51 -20.79 3.33
N ARG A 126 9.20 -21.52 2.25
CA ARG A 126 7.88 -22.11 1.98
C ARG A 126 7.39 -23.03 3.11
N SER A 127 8.30 -23.70 3.82
CA SER A 127 7.97 -24.55 4.97
C SER A 127 7.23 -23.81 6.09
N ARG A 128 7.44 -22.49 6.23
CA ARG A 128 6.76 -21.64 7.22
C ARG A 128 5.50 -20.94 6.68
N GLN A 129 5.23 -21.05 5.38
CA GLN A 129 4.07 -20.43 4.71
C GLN A 129 2.91 -21.42 4.49
N ALA A 130 3.20 -22.73 4.57
CA ALA A 130 2.19 -23.78 4.55
C ALA A 130 1.26 -23.66 5.77
N PRO A 131 -0.04 -23.96 5.64
CA PRO A 131 -0.86 -24.16 6.82
C PRO A 131 -0.27 -25.33 7.61
N PRO A 132 -0.36 -25.34 8.96
CA PRO A 132 -0.03 -26.54 9.72
C PRO A 132 -0.80 -27.68 9.08
N ALA A 133 -0.09 -28.75 8.69
CA ALA A 133 -0.73 -29.94 8.16
C ALA A 133 -1.87 -30.28 9.12
N ARG A 134 -3.12 -30.31 8.62
CA ARG A 134 -4.20 -30.89 9.40
C ARG A 134 -3.69 -32.28 9.74
N LEU A 135 -3.42 -32.52 11.02
CA LEU A 135 -3.28 -33.87 11.54
C LEU A 135 -4.55 -34.57 11.10
N ALA A 136 -4.42 -35.39 10.06
CA ALA A 136 -5.44 -36.32 9.66
C ALA A 136 -5.64 -37.23 10.87
N ALA A 137 -6.79 -37.07 11.51
CA ALA A 137 -7.39 -38.03 12.41
C ALA A 137 -8.73 -38.40 11.80
#